data_AF-A0A537DWI6-F1
#
_entry.id   AF-A0A537DWI6-F1
#
_cell.length_a   1.000
_cell.length_b   1.000
_cell.length_c   1.000
_cell.angle_alpha   90.00
_cell.angle_beta   90.00
_cell.angle_gamma   90.00
#
_symmetry.space_group_name_H-M   'P 1'
#
loop_
_entity.id
_entity.type
_entity.pdbx_description
1 polymer ?
#
loop_
_entity_poly.entity_id
_entity_poly.type
_entity_poly.pdbx_seq_one_letter_code
_entity_poly.pdbx_strand_id
1 'polypeptide(L)'
;MKQKQLAFAILIVLLTIIIFPPASRADYNLELQGDTFNVTWTINASQNITAFSHTLVYPPNLNDSLTGSDLSAFVSALQTAVRQKVGSAIVSNVAVHLISTSPNASCSTACVPQWLNATVKFQVREPSQTSNGVVHYDLSWKNILLSEDLQMAGVSFNLLGQKYILAALPASVLFQSIRGISWSVQVNGHSAFKGTYENLTDSVVLFDMSNLKTPLQTWTHSFDPNLQSQTWVSPQRGGFNTSATETLTEAGETSTQAYLSGAAVSAQVSAPRSAAVNGDVVFIDLSGGIWDDLVLAAVLAPLGVLVSSAVLETRVLRRSRPPGRTSRKNK
;
A
#
# COMPACT_ATOMS: atom_id res chain seq x y z
N MET A 1 45.38 4.26 -16.63
CA MET A 1 44.87 2.88 -16.38
C MET A 1 44.04 2.79 -15.10
N LYS A 2 44.51 3.32 -13.95
CA LYS A 2 43.78 3.30 -12.66
C LYS A 2 42.38 3.96 -12.66
N GLN A 3 42.20 5.06 -13.40
CA GLN A 3 40.93 5.79 -13.45
C GLN A 3 39.79 5.00 -14.15
N LYS A 4 40.12 4.16 -15.14
CA LYS A 4 39.15 3.30 -15.84
C LYS A 4 38.67 2.15 -14.97
N GLN A 5 39.56 1.58 -14.14
CA GLN A 5 39.20 0.53 -13.18
C GLN A 5 38.33 1.06 -12.03
N LEU A 6 38.61 2.27 -11.55
CA LEU A 6 37.78 2.92 -10.53
C LEU A 6 36.36 3.21 -11.05
N ALA A 7 36.24 3.76 -12.27
CA ALA A 7 34.93 4.02 -12.88
C ALA A 7 34.12 2.73 -13.10
N PHE A 8 34.78 1.64 -13.52
CA PHE A 8 34.14 0.34 -13.71
C PHE A 8 33.70 -0.28 -12.38
N ALA A 9 34.51 -0.17 -11.32
CA ALA A 9 34.15 -0.63 -9.98
C ALA A 9 32.99 0.18 -9.39
N ILE A 10 32.98 1.50 -9.54
CA ILE A 10 31.86 2.36 -9.12
C ILE A 10 30.57 1.99 -9.86
N LEU A 11 30.65 1.71 -11.17
CA LEU A 11 29.50 1.26 -11.96
C LEU A 11 28.94 -0.06 -11.45
N ILE A 12 29.80 -1.04 -11.13
CA ILE A 12 29.39 -2.35 -10.57
C ILE A 12 28.77 -2.18 -9.17
N VAL A 13 29.34 -1.33 -8.32
CA VAL A 13 28.79 -1.06 -6.99
C VAL A 13 27.45 -0.33 -7.08
N LEU A 14 27.29 0.64 -7.99
CA LEU A 14 25.98 1.25 -8.25
C LEU A 14 24.97 0.24 -8.80
N LEU A 15 25.38 -0.67 -9.69
CA LEU A 15 24.50 -1.71 -10.22
C LEU A 15 24.02 -2.65 -9.12
N THR A 16 24.90 -3.03 -8.19
CA THR A 16 24.57 -4.00 -7.13
C THR A 16 23.65 -3.44 -6.04
N ILE A 17 23.72 -2.13 -5.76
CA ILE A 17 22.80 -1.48 -4.79
C ILE A 17 21.36 -1.37 -5.34
N ILE A 18 21.17 -1.46 -6.67
CA ILE A 18 19.84 -1.36 -7.31
C ILE A 18 19.09 -2.71 -7.33
N ILE A 19 19.77 -3.85 -7.17
CA ILE A 19 19.21 -5.18 -7.52
C ILE A 19 18.42 -5.85 -6.37
N PHE A 20 18.53 -5.38 -5.13
CA PHE A 20 17.85 -6.03 -3.99
C PHE A 20 16.78 -5.12 -3.39
N PRO A 21 15.54 -5.12 -3.91
CA PRO A 21 14.44 -4.51 -3.20
C PRO A 21 14.20 -5.26 -1.88
N PRO A 22 13.94 -4.55 -0.77
CA PRO A 22 13.53 -5.20 0.47
C PRO A 22 12.23 -5.96 0.22
N ALA A 23 12.17 -7.22 0.68
CA ALA A 23 10.94 -7.99 0.67
C ALA A 23 9.93 -7.33 1.63
N SER A 24 9.07 -6.48 1.08
CA SER A 24 7.95 -5.88 1.80
C SER A 24 6.71 -6.74 1.58
N ARG A 25 6.14 -7.26 2.66
CA ARG A 25 4.82 -7.91 2.61
C ARG A 25 3.77 -6.81 2.62
N ALA A 26 3.07 -6.62 1.50
CA ALA A 26 1.94 -5.70 1.44
C ALA A 26 0.67 -6.34 2.00
N ASP A 27 -0.14 -5.54 2.69
CA ASP A 27 -1.41 -5.96 3.29
C ASP A 27 -2.54 -5.94 2.25
N TYR A 28 -2.48 -5.01 1.29
CA TYR A 28 -3.38 -4.87 0.15
C TYR A 28 -2.59 -5.10 -1.16
N ASN A 29 -2.61 -6.34 -1.65
CA ASN A 29 -1.88 -6.76 -2.84
C ASN A 29 -2.82 -6.90 -4.04
N LEU A 30 -2.47 -6.24 -5.14
CA LEU A 30 -3.18 -6.28 -6.41
C LEU A 30 -2.24 -6.88 -7.45
N GLU A 31 -2.49 -8.12 -7.85
CA GLU A 31 -1.65 -8.82 -8.80
C GLU A 31 -2.40 -9.02 -10.11
N LEU A 32 -1.88 -8.47 -11.20
CA LEU A 32 -2.44 -8.73 -12.50
C LEU A 32 -2.04 -10.11 -13.01
N GLN A 33 -3.03 -10.97 -13.23
CA GLN A 33 -2.87 -12.27 -13.85
C GLN A 33 -3.74 -12.38 -15.10
N GLY A 34 -3.11 -12.28 -16.28
CA GLY A 34 -3.84 -12.25 -17.55
C GLY A 34 -4.63 -10.95 -17.71
N ASP A 35 -5.96 -11.06 -17.72
CA ASP A 35 -6.90 -9.93 -17.87
C ASP A 35 -7.61 -9.54 -16.56
N THR A 36 -7.18 -10.13 -15.45
CA THR A 36 -7.87 -10.03 -14.16
C THR A 36 -6.87 -9.67 -13.06
N PHE A 37 -7.24 -8.73 -12.19
CA PHE A 37 -6.50 -8.45 -10.97
C PHE A 37 -6.97 -9.38 -9.85
N ASN A 38 -6.05 -10.22 -9.37
CA ASN A 38 -6.21 -10.94 -8.11
C ASN A 38 -5.89 -9.99 -6.97
N VAL A 39 -6.89 -9.73 -6.13
CA VAL A 39 -6.76 -8.82 -5.00
C VAL A 39 -6.78 -9.61 -3.71
N THR A 40 -5.79 -9.40 -2.86
CA THR A 40 -5.77 -9.87 -1.47
C THR A 40 -5.66 -8.66 -0.56
N TRP A 41 -6.65 -8.48 0.30
CA TRP A 41 -6.75 -7.38 1.23
C TRP A 41 -6.82 -7.92 2.65
N THR A 42 -5.73 -7.75 3.39
CA THR A 42 -5.59 -8.11 4.79
C THR A 42 -5.63 -6.83 5.61
N ILE A 43 -6.44 -6.79 6.67
CA ILE A 43 -6.47 -5.68 7.63
C ILE A 43 -6.35 -6.30 9.01
N ASN A 44 -5.40 -5.81 9.79
CA ASN A 44 -5.24 -6.19 11.18
C ASN A 44 -5.54 -4.97 12.04
N ALA A 45 -6.78 -4.88 12.52
CA ALA A 45 -7.19 -3.84 13.44
C ALA A 45 -6.88 -4.28 14.87
N SER A 46 -6.20 -3.42 15.62
CA SER A 46 -5.81 -3.68 17.00
C SER A 46 -6.28 -2.55 17.89
N GLN A 47 -6.70 -2.88 19.10
CA GLN A 47 -7.10 -1.87 20.06
C GLN A 47 -6.83 -2.27 21.50
N ASN A 48 -6.46 -1.28 22.32
CA ASN A 48 -6.34 -1.38 23.78
C ASN A 48 -7.25 -0.38 24.50
N ILE A 49 -8.16 0.31 23.80
CA ILE A 49 -9.10 1.27 24.39
C ILE A 49 -10.07 0.60 25.38
N THR A 50 -10.27 -0.70 25.27
CA THR A 50 -11.06 -1.50 26.21
C THR A 50 -10.43 -1.72 27.57
N ALA A 51 -9.12 -1.49 27.71
CA ALA A 51 -8.47 -1.50 29.02
C ALA A 51 -9.04 -0.42 29.95
N PHE A 52 -9.60 0.64 29.37
CA PHE A 52 -10.15 1.79 30.07
C PHE A 52 -11.64 1.68 30.37
N SER A 53 -12.45 1.25 29.41
CA SER A 53 -13.91 1.27 29.53
C SER A 53 -14.49 0.00 30.13
N HIS A 54 -13.70 -1.08 30.22
CA HIS A 54 -14.17 -2.43 30.54
C HIS A 54 -15.27 -2.95 29.57
N THR A 55 -15.52 -2.22 28.47
CA THR A 55 -16.49 -2.59 27.42
C THR A 55 -15.79 -3.33 26.29
N LEU A 56 -16.56 -4.03 25.46
CA LEU A 56 -16.04 -4.72 24.28
C LEU A 56 -16.10 -3.79 23.08
N VAL A 57 -15.05 -3.77 22.25
CA VAL A 57 -14.93 -2.83 21.12
C VAL A 57 -14.78 -3.55 19.78
N TYR A 58 -14.63 -4.86 19.77
CA TYR A 58 -14.79 -5.63 18.54
C TYR A 58 -15.83 -6.75 18.72
N PRO A 59 -16.41 -7.23 17.60
CA PRO A 59 -17.28 -8.40 17.59
C PRO A 59 -16.69 -9.55 18.42
N PRO A 60 -17.42 -10.13 19.38
CA PRO A 60 -16.86 -11.14 20.27
C PRO A 60 -16.62 -12.49 19.58
N ASN A 61 -15.46 -13.11 19.84
CA ASN A 61 -15.04 -14.47 19.43
C ASN A 61 -15.49 -14.90 18.03
N LEU A 62 -15.15 -14.08 17.04
CA LEU A 62 -15.50 -14.31 15.66
C LEU A 62 -14.36 -15.07 14.97
N ASN A 63 -14.64 -16.17 14.29
CA ASN A 63 -13.66 -16.87 13.46
C ASN A 63 -14.42 -17.62 12.37
N ASP A 64 -14.86 -16.88 11.37
CA ASP A 64 -15.72 -17.42 10.33
C ASP A 64 -15.51 -16.72 9.00
N SER A 65 -16.00 -17.36 7.94
CA SER A 65 -16.03 -16.80 6.60
C SER A 65 -17.44 -16.31 6.28
N LEU A 66 -17.55 -15.20 5.55
CA LEU A 66 -18.85 -14.73 5.11
C LEU A 66 -19.44 -15.76 4.14
N THR A 67 -20.72 -16.09 4.34
CA THR A 67 -21.49 -16.97 3.46
C THR A 67 -22.90 -16.42 3.26
N GLY A 68 -23.67 -17.00 2.32
CA GLY A 68 -25.09 -16.68 2.15
C GLY A 68 -25.39 -15.21 1.87
N SER A 69 -26.33 -14.63 2.63
CA SER A 69 -26.76 -13.23 2.50
C SER A 69 -25.66 -12.25 2.86
N ASP A 70 -24.85 -12.56 3.86
CA ASP A 70 -23.80 -11.67 4.37
C ASP A 70 -22.70 -11.49 3.32
N LEU A 71 -22.27 -12.60 2.69
CA LEU A 71 -21.34 -12.54 1.55
C LEU A 71 -21.96 -11.79 0.36
N SER A 72 -23.24 -12.01 0.08
CA SER A 72 -23.93 -11.36 -1.04
C SER A 72 -24.01 -9.83 -0.84
N ALA A 73 -24.30 -9.38 0.38
CA ALA A 73 -24.29 -7.97 0.76
C ALA A 73 -22.88 -7.37 0.59
N PHE A 74 -21.85 -8.06 1.09
CA PHE A 74 -20.46 -7.63 0.92
C PHE A 74 -20.06 -7.52 -0.57
N VAL A 75 -20.40 -8.53 -1.38
CA VAL A 75 -20.13 -8.52 -2.83
C VAL A 75 -20.84 -7.34 -3.50
N SER A 76 -22.09 -7.07 -3.15
CA SER A 76 -22.86 -5.95 -3.69
C SER A 76 -22.22 -4.60 -3.33
N ALA A 77 -21.85 -4.40 -2.07
CA ALA A 77 -21.17 -3.20 -1.60
C ALA A 77 -19.84 -2.99 -2.34
N LEU A 78 -19.02 -4.04 -2.42
CA LEU A 78 -17.73 -4.01 -3.10
C LEU A 78 -17.88 -3.73 -4.60
N GLN A 79 -18.80 -4.41 -5.28
CA GLN A 79 -19.08 -4.21 -6.70
C GLN A 79 -19.57 -2.78 -6.97
N THR A 80 -20.39 -2.22 -6.08
CA THR A 80 -20.89 -0.85 -6.18
C THR A 80 -19.76 0.16 -6.02
N ALA A 81 -18.94 0.02 -4.97
CA ALA A 81 -17.80 0.90 -4.72
C ALA A 81 -16.78 0.88 -5.87
N VAL A 82 -16.49 -0.31 -6.42
CA VAL A 82 -15.60 -0.46 -7.59
C VAL A 82 -16.21 0.20 -8.83
N ARG A 83 -17.50 -0.02 -9.11
CA ARG A 83 -18.18 0.59 -10.28
C ARG A 83 -18.36 2.09 -10.20
N GLN A 84 -18.45 2.66 -9.00
CA GLN A 84 -18.45 4.12 -8.82
C GLN A 84 -17.15 4.76 -9.30
N LYS A 85 -16.05 4.01 -9.33
CA LYS A 85 -14.75 4.46 -9.85
C LYS A 85 -14.58 4.07 -11.31
N VAL A 86 -14.81 2.79 -11.63
CA VAL A 86 -14.66 2.24 -12.98
C VAL A 86 -15.93 1.49 -13.37
N GLY A 87 -16.81 2.15 -14.11
CA GLY A 87 -18.17 1.65 -14.40
C GLY A 87 -18.23 0.31 -15.14
N SER A 88 -17.18 -0.06 -15.86
CA SER A 88 -17.07 -1.32 -16.59
C SER A 88 -16.50 -2.48 -15.75
N ALA A 89 -15.97 -2.22 -14.56
CA ALA A 89 -15.31 -3.22 -13.75
C ALA A 89 -16.31 -4.22 -13.13
N ILE A 90 -15.89 -5.49 -13.08
CA ILE A 90 -16.67 -6.62 -12.56
C ILE A 90 -15.86 -7.27 -11.45
N VAL A 91 -16.49 -7.42 -10.28
CA VAL A 91 -15.94 -8.11 -9.12
C VAL A 91 -16.43 -9.55 -9.12
N SER A 92 -15.53 -10.50 -8.89
CA SER A 92 -15.86 -11.93 -8.84
C SER A 92 -15.00 -12.69 -7.82
N ASN A 93 -15.33 -13.96 -7.57
CA ASN A 93 -14.57 -14.86 -6.69
C ASN A 93 -14.25 -14.25 -5.32
N VAL A 94 -15.24 -13.57 -4.73
CA VAL A 94 -15.09 -12.91 -3.43
C VAL A 94 -15.14 -13.94 -2.31
N ALA A 95 -14.12 -13.91 -1.45
CA ALA A 95 -14.07 -14.64 -0.20
C ALA A 95 -13.65 -13.68 0.91
N VAL A 96 -14.38 -13.69 2.03
CA VAL A 96 -14.05 -12.87 3.20
C VAL A 96 -13.92 -13.79 4.40
N HIS A 97 -12.82 -13.67 5.12
CA HIS A 97 -12.56 -14.36 6.36
C HIS A 97 -12.27 -13.33 7.46
N LEU A 98 -12.93 -13.49 8.60
CA LEU A 98 -12.85 -12.59 9.73
C LEU A 98 -12.44 -13.37 10.98
N ILE A 99 -11.51 -12.81 11.75
CA ILE A 99 -11.05 -13.37 13.02
C ILE A 99 -11.02 -12.24 14.05
N SER A 100 -11.73 -12.40 15.16
CA SER A 100 -11.72 -11.49 16.31
C SER A 100 -11.35 -12.23 17.58
N THR A 101 -10.41 -11.65 18.33
CA THR A 101 -10.00 -12.17 19.65
C THR A 101 -10.72 -11.47 20.80
N SER A 102 -11.76 -10.68 20.50
CA SER A 102 -12.54 -9.96 21.50
C SER A 102 -13.29 -10.95 22.40
N PRO A 103 -13.21 -10.83 23.75
CA PRO A 103 -13.89 -11.74 24.65
C PRO A 103 -15.42 -11.61 24.58
N ASN A 104 -16.15 -12.65 24.99
CA ASN A 104 -17.63 -12.67 24.98
C ASN A 104 -18.29 -11.84 26.09
N ALA A 105 -17.52 -11.36 27.06
CA ALA A 105 -18.02 -10.65 28.23
C ALA A 105 -17.14 -9.44 28.53
N SER A 106 -17.75 -8.42 29.13
CA SER A 106 -17.02 -7.29 29.71
C SER A 106 -15.99 -7.77 30.72
N CYS A 107 -14.85 -7.10 30.76
CA CYS A 107 -13.76 -7.47 31.66
C CYS A 107 -14.00 -6.80 33.02
N SER A 108 -13.91 -7.55 34.12
CA SER A 108 -13.98 -6.95 35.47
C SER A 108 -12.75 -6.09 35.82
N THR A 109 -11.67 -6.24 35.05
CA THR A 109 -10.40 -5.51 35.13
C THR A 109 -10.00 -5.01 33.74
N ALA A 110 -8.78 -4.51 33.56
CA ALA A 110 -8.28 -4.15 32.23
C ALA A 110 -8.44 -5.31 31.23
N CYS A 111 -9.12 -5.06 30.12
CA CYS A 111 -9.23 -6.04 29.04
C CYS A 111 -7.87 -6.25 28.37
N VAL A 112 -7.60 -7.49 27.94
CA VAL A 112 -6.49 -7.79 27.04
C VAL A 112 -6.68 -7.03 25.71
N PRO A 113 -5.59 -6.66 25.02
CA PRO A 113 -5.68 -6.08 23.68
C PRO A 113 -6.51 -6.96 22.76
N GLN A 114 -7.45 -6.34 22.04
CA GLN A 114 -8.35 -7.03 21.13
C GLN A 114 -7.89 -6.81 19.69
N TRP A 115 -8.08 -7.83 18.87
CA TRP A 115 -7.75 -7.82 17.46
C TRP A 115 -9.00 -8.15 16.65
N LEU A 116 -9.14 -7.47 15.51
CA LEU A 116 -10.07 -7.82 14.45
C LEU A 116 -9.27 -7.88 13.15
N ASN A 117 -9.06 -9.10 12.68
CA ASN A 117 -8.35 -9.38 11.45
C ASN A 117 -9.37 -9.73 10.36
N ALA A 118 -9.28 -9.04 9.24
CA ALA A 118 -10.09 -9.31 8.07
C ALA A 118 -9.18 -9.65 6.90
N THR A 119 -9.48 -10.74 6.20
CA THR A 119 -8.83 -11.12 4.94
C THR A 119 -9.90 -11.25 3.87
N VAL A 120 -9.85 -10.35 2.90
CA VAL A 120 -10.71 -10.35 1.71
C VAL A 120 -9.88 -10.77 0.51
N LYS A 121 -10.37 -11.72 -0.27
CA LYS A 121 -9.81 -12.10 -1.56
C LYS A 121 -10.89 -11.93 -2.62
N PHE A 122 -10.53 -11.35 -3.75
CA PHE A 122 -11.46 -11.16 -4.86
C PHE A 122 -10.70 -10.95 -6.16
N GLN A 123 -11.44 -11.00 -7.25
CA GLN A 123 -10.95 -10.69 -8.58
C GLN A 123 -11.67 -9.48 -9.14
N VAL A 124 -10.91 -8.57 -9.74
CA VAL A 124 -11.45 -7.45 -10.51
C VAL A 124 -11.08 -7.65 -11.97
N ARG A 125 -12.09 -7.71 -12.83
CA ARG A 125 -11.92 -7.79 -14.27
C ARG A 125 -12.50 -6.55 -14.91
N GLU A 126 -11.73 -5.94 -15.79
CA GLU A 126 -12.18 -4.85 -16.65
C GLU A 126 -12.20 -5.34 -18.10
N PRO A 127 -13.23 -4.99 -18.89
CA PRO A 127 -13.19 -5.21 -20.33
C PRO A 127 -11.96 -4.51 -20.91
N SER A 128 -11.03 -5.30 -21.45
CA SER A 128 -9.79 -4.79 -22.00
C SER A 128 -10.07 -3.82 -23.14
N GLN A 129 -9.67 -2.56 -22.98
CA GLN A 129 -9.57 -1.64 -24.11
C GLN A 129 -8.22 -1.89 -24.77
N THR A 130 -8.23 -2.52 -25.93
CA THR A 130 -7.01 -2.76 -26.72
C THR A 130 -6.93 -1.73 -27.83
N SER A 131 -5.86 -0.93 -27.84
CA SER A 131 -5.56 0.01 -28.91
C SER A 131 -4.12 -0.17 -29.34
N ASN A 132 -3.89 -0.44 -30.63
CA ASN A 132 -2.55 -0.64 -31.20
C ASN A 132 -1.70 -1.69 -30.46
N GLY A 133 -2.31 -2.77 -29.99
CA GLY A 133 -1.60 -3.84 -29.26
C GLY A 133 -1.26 -3.50 -27.80
N VAL A 134 -1.75 -2.38 -27.27
CA VAL A 134 -1.63 -2.01 -25.86
C VAL A 134 -2.97 -2.22 -25.16
N VAL A 135 -2.95 -2.89 -24.01
CA VAL A 135 -4.13 -3.04 -23.14
C VAL A 135 -4.05 -2.03 -21.99
N HIS A 136 -5.19 -1.44 -21.66
CA HIS A 136 -5.34 -0.48 -20.56
C HIS A 136 -6.20 -1.06 -19.44
N TYR A 137 -5.75 -0.88 -18.19
CA TYR A 137 -6.51 -1.19 -16.98
C TYR A 137 -6.53 0.03 -16.06
N ASP A 138 -7.68 0.44 -15.57
CA ASP A 138 -7.85 1.60 -14.71
C ASP A 138 -7.94 1.20 -13.23
N LEU A 139 -6.86 1.39 -12.48
CA LEU A 139 -6.81 1.06 -11.05
C LEU A 139 -7.26 2.22 -10.16
N SER A 140 -8.04 3.18 -10.67
CA SER A 140 -8.62 4.24 -9.84
C SER A 140 -9.53 3.68 -8.73
N TRP A 141 -10.05 2.46 -8.88
CA TRP A 141 -10.80 1.74 -7.85
C TRP A 141 -9.94 1.23 -6.68
N LYS A 142 -8.60 1.33 -6.73
CA LYS A 142 -7.75 0.91 -5.59
C LYS A 142 -8.02 1.68 -4.29
N ASN A 143 -8.63 2.87 -4.37
CA ASN A 143 -8.90 3.75 -3.22
C ASN A 143 -10.38 3.73 -2.77
N ILE A 144 -11.05 2.59 -2.90
CA ILE A 144 -12.45 2.42 -2.51
C ILE A 144 -12.67 2.57 -1.00
N LEU A 145 -13.90 2.95 -0.66
CA LEU A 145 -14.45 2.98 0.70
C LEU A 145 -15.74 2.17 0.69
N LEU A 146 -15.85 1.19 1.59
CA LEU A 146 -17.10 0.47 1.80
C LEU A 146 -17.82 1.11 2.98
N SER A 147 -18.73 2.06 2.76
CA SER A 147 -19.42 2.78 3.85
C SER A 147 -20.64 2.05 4.41
N GLU A 148 -21.00 0.88 3.86
CA GLU A 148 -22.18 0.13 4.28
C GLU A 148 -21.96 -0.62 5.60
N ASP A 149 -23.04 -0.86 6.35
CA ASP A 149 -23.00 -1.70 7.55
C ASP A 149 -22.91 -3.18 7.16
N LEU A 150 -21.68 -3.65 6.95
CA LEU A 150 -21.41 -5.04 6.62
C LEU A 150 -21.41 -5.86 7.91
N GLN A 151 -22.25 -6.90 7.91
CA GLN A 151 -22.53 -7.71 9.08
C GLN A 151 -22.21 -9.18 8.84
N MET A 152 -21.87 -9.88 9.92
CA MET A 152 -21.76 -11.34 9.96
C MET A 152 -22.59 -11.84 11.14
N ALA A 153 -23.56 -12.72 10.88
CA ALA A 153 -24.47 -13.23 11.91
C ALA A 153 -25.15 -12.11 12.74
N GLY A 154 -25.48 -11.00 12.09
CA GLY A 154 -26.10 -9.82 12.71
C GLY A 154 -25.15 -8.90 13.47
N VAL A 155 -23.83 -9.15 13.43
CA VAL A 155 -22.81 -8.32 14.07
C VAL A 155 -22.07 -7.50 13.02
N SER A 156 -22.08 -6.17 13.17
CA SER A 156 -21.33 -5.26 12.31
C SER A 156 -19.83 -5.45 12.47
N PHE A 157 -19.09 -5.57 11.38
CA PHE A 157 -17.61 -5.60 11.45
C PHE A 157 -16.96 -4.42 10.72
N ASN A 158 -17.74 -3.65 9.96
CA ASN A 158 -17.20 -2.60 9.11
C ASN A 158 -17.31 -1.20 9.71
N LEU A 159 -18.44 -0.86 10.35
CA LEU A 159 -18.66 0.45 10.96
C LEU A 159 -18.07 0.54 12.37
N LEU A 160 -16.75 0.41 12.46
CA LEU A 160 -16.05 0.27 13.73
C LEU A 160 -16.23 1.48 14.65
N GLY A 161 -16.17 2.67 14.07
CA GLY A 161 -16.28 3.90 14.82
C GLY A 161 -17.60 4.08 15.54
N GLN A 162 -18.69 4.06 14.75
CA GLN A 162 -20.06 4.24 15.24
C GLN A 162 -20.47 3.12 16.21
N LYS A 163 -20.17 1.86 15.88
CA LYS A 163 -20.68 0.71 16.63
C LYS A 163 -19.88 0.42 17.89
N TYR A 164 -18.58 0.73 17.89
CA TYR A 164 -17.69 0.25 18.94
C TYR A 164 -16.81 1.31 19.56
N ILE A 165 -16.10 2.12 18.76
CA ILE A 165 -15.17 3.12 19.30
C ILE A 165 -15.94 4.16 20.13
N LEU A 166 -17.09 4.61 19.64
CA LEU A 166 -17.94 5.56 20.35
C LEU A 166 -18.39 5.01 21.72
N ALA A 167 -18.78 3.74 21.78
CA ALA A 167 -19.18 3.07 23.02
C ALA A 167 -17.99 2.81 23.99
N ALA A 168 -16.77 2.83 23.47
CA ALA A 168 -15.55 2.66 24.27
C ALA A 168 -15.09 3.94 24.95
N LEU A 169 -15.54 5.10 24.49
CA LEU A 169 -15.20 6.39 25.07
C LEU A 169 -16.20 6.66 26.21
N PRO A 170 -15.82 6.48 27.48
CA PRO A 170 -16.74 6.62 28.59
C PRO A 170 -17.20 8.06 28.73
N ALA A 171 -18.36 8.21 29.37
CA ALA A 171 -18.96 9.51 29.60
C ALA A 171 -18.04 10.46 30.40
N SER A 172 -17.11 9.96 31.21
CA SER A 172 -16.12 10.76 31.94
C SER A 172 -15.10 11.48 31.03
N VAL A 173 -14.75 10.91 29.87
CA VAL A 173 -14.00 11.64 28.81
C VAL A 173 -14.87 12.72 28.16
N LEU A 174 -16.20 12.58 28.26
CA LEU A 174 -17.23 13.53 27.83
C LEU A 174 -17.64 14.53 28.95
N PHE A 175 -17.05 14.45 30.13
CA PHE A 175 -17.26 15.35 31.27
C PHE A 175 -15.97 16.12 31.61
N GLN A 176 -16.16 17.34 32.12
CA GLN A 176 -15.12 18.33 32.38
C GLN A 176 -13.92 17.75 33.13
N SER A 177 -12.71 18.17 32.75
CA SER A 177 -11.47 17.91 33.48
C SER A 177 -11.68 18.11 34.97
N ILE A 178 -11.68 17.02 35.73
CA ILE A 178 -11.69 17.08 37.20
C ILE A 178 -10.29 17.57 37.62
N ARG A 179 -10.14 18.23 38.78
CA ARG A 179 -8.84 18.74 39.23
C ARG A 179 -7.77 17.65 39.12
N GLY A 180 -6.76 17.92 38.28
CA GLY A 180 -5.64 17.01 38.07
C GLY A 180 -5.90 15.90 37.05
N ILE A 181 -7.01 15.85 36.32
CA ILE A 181 -7.21 14.86 35.23
C ILE A 181 -7.68 15.59 33.99
N SER A 182 -6.98 15.40 32.87
CA SER A 182 -7.36 15.95 31.56
C SER A 182 -7.32 14.87 30.49
N TRP A 183 -8.18 15.04 29.49
CA TRP A 183 -8.35 14.09 28.39
C TRP A 183 -8.17 14.78 27.05
N SER A 184 -7.53 14.06 26.12
CA SER A 184 -7.42 14.45 24.73
C SER A 184 -7.68 13.24 23.86
N VAL A 185 -8.61 13.33 22.91
CA VAL A 185 -8.89 12.24 21.97
C VAL A 185 -8.64 12.73 20.56
N GLN A 186 -8.04 11.89 19.75
CA GLN A 186 -7.80 12.11 18.34
C GLN A 186 -8.42 10.98 17.54
N VAL A 187 -9.15 11.33 16.49
CA VAL A 187 -9.71 10.37 15.52
C VAL A 187 -9.09 10.69 14.17
N ASN A 188 -8.39 9.73 13.59
CA ASN A 188 -7.60 9.88 12.36
C ASN A 188 -6.66 11.10 12.39
N GLY A 189 -6.04 11.37 13.55
CA GLY A 189 -5.12 12.49 13.76
C GLY A 189 -5.80 13.84 14.01
N HIS A 190 -7.14 13.92 14.01
CA HIS A 190 -7.89 15.12 14.31
C HIS A 190 -8.34 15.13 15.77
N SER A 191 -8.05 16.22 16.49
CA SER A 191 -8.57 16.41 17.85
C SER A 191 -10.10 16.42 17.84
N ALA A 192 -10.70 15.53 18.62
CA ALA A 192 -12.13 15.40 18.75
C ALA A 192 -12.62 16.14 20.01
N PHE A 193 -13.69 16.93 19.87
CA PHE A 193 -14.39 17.58 20.98
C PHE A 193 -15.77 16.98 21.14
N LYS A 194 -16.41 17.16 22.32
CA LYS A 194 -17.70 16.53 22.67
C LYS A 194 -18.74 16.57 21.54
N GLY A 195 -18.92 17.73 20.90
CA GLY A 195 -19.91 17.92 19.83
C GLY A 195 -19.49 17.41 18.45
N THR A 196 -18.26 16.93 18.28
CA THR A 196 -17.74 16.45 16.99
C THR A 196 -17.35 14.98 16.99
N TYR A 197 -17.40 14.29 18.14
CA TYR A 197 -17.02 12.87 18.24
C TYR A 197 -17.83 11.98 17.32
N GLU A 198 -19.16 12.04 17.38
CA GLU A 198 -20.03 11.17 16.58
C GLU A 198 -19.67 11.26 15.10
N ASN A 199 -19.59 12.49 14.58
CA ASN A 199 -19.21 12.75 13.18
C ASN A 199 -17.80 12.25 12.82
N LEU A 200 -16.84 12.37 13.74
CA LEU A 200 -15.46 11.92 13.49
C LEU A 200 -15.35 10.39 13.57
N THR A 201 -16.02 9.75 14.54
CA THR A 201 -16.03 8.30 14.66
C THR A 201 -16.82 7.64 13.55
N ASP A 202 -17.90 8.25 13.05
CA ASP A 202 -18.69 7.68 11.94
C ASP A 202 -17.85 7.45 10.67
N SER A 203 -16.75 8.20 10.51
CA SER A 203 -15.79 8.01 9.40
C SER A 203 -14.85 6.81 9.58
N VAL A 204 -14.82 6.18 10.76
CA VAL A 204 -13.91 5.05 11.04
C VAL A 204 -14.54 3.75 10.56
N VAL A 205 -14.11 3.37 9.36
CA VAL A 205 -14.57 2.19 8.63
C VAL A 205 -13.41 1.22 8.46
N LEU A 206 -13.65 -0.08 8.65
CA LEU A 206 -12.60 -1.09 8.54
C LEU A 206 -12.03 -1.13 7.11
N PHE A 207 -12.91 -1.12 6.11
CA PHE A 207 -12.56 -1.18 4.68
C PHE A 207 -12.47 0.21 4.03
N ASP A 208 -11.61 1.08 4.57
CA ASP A 208 -11.32 2.42 4.01
C ASP A 208 -9.91 2.51 3.40
N MET A 209 -9.85 2.51 2.06
CA MET A 209 -8.63 2.69 1.27
C MET A 209 -8.52 4.07 0.63
N SER A 210 -9.32 5.05 1.06
CA SER A 210 -9.33 6.41 0.50
C SER A 210 -7.96 7.11 0.52
N ASN A 211 -7.11 6.76 1.50
CA ASN A 211 -5.72 7.22 1.59
C ASN A 211 -4.82 6.73 0.45
N LEU A 212 -5.23 5.75 -0.35
CA LEU A 212 -4.51 5.27 -1.54
C LEU A 212 -4.87 6.05 -2.82
N LYS A 213 -5.39 7.28 -2.67
CA LYS A 213 -5.73 8.19 -3.79
C LYS A 213 -4.53 8.72 -4.56
N THR A 214 -3.33 8.61 -3.98
CA THR A 214 -2.10 9.04 -4.65
C THR A 214 -1.88 8.20 -5.91
N PRO A 215 -1.66 8.84 -7.09
CA PRO A 215 -1.58 8.11 -8.36
C PRO A 215 -0.50 7.02 -8.36
N LEU A 216 -0.81 5.86 -8.94
CA LEU A 216 0.08 4.71 -9.01
C LEU A 216 1.46 5.04 -9.60
N GLN A 217 1.53 5.95 -10.57
CA GLN A 217 2.81 6.42 -11.17
C GLN A 217 3.80 7.03 -10.17
N THR A 218 3.31 7.51 -9.01
CA THR A 218 4.13 8.15 -7.97
C THR A 218 4.56 7.17 -6.86
N TRP A 219 4.08 5.93 -6.94
CA TRP A 219 4.44 4.88 -5.99
C TRP A 219 5.87 4.42 -6.21
N THR A 220 6.49 3.84 -5.18
CA THR A 220 7.85 3.32 -5.29
C THR A 220 7.87 2.12 -6.22
N HIS A 221 8.51 2.28 -7.38
CA HIS A 221 8.64 1.25 -8.40
C HIS A 221 9.85 0.36 -8.13
N SER A 222 9.68 -0.95 -8.35
CA SER A 222 10.78 -1.89 -8.42
C SER A 222 10.52 -2.96 -9.48
N PHE A 223 11.60 -3.53 -10.01
CA PHE A 223 11.57 -4.57 -11.03
C PHE A 223 12.29 -5.82 -10.51
N ASP A 224 11.62 -6.96 -10.59
CA ASP A 224 12.22 -8.27 -10.31
C ASP A 224 12.56 -8.99 -11.62
N PRO A 225 13.85 -9.09 -11.98
CA PRO A 225 14.28 -9.77 -13.20
C PRO A 225 14.04 -11.27 -13.19
N ASN A 226 13.98 -11.91 -12.01
CA ASN A 226 13.79 -13.36 -11.89
C ASN A 226 12.33 -13.74 -12.13
N LEU A 227 11.41 -12.92 -11.61
CA LEU A 227 9.97 -13.11 -11.78
C LEU A 227 9.43 -12.46 -13.05
N GLN A 228 10.25 -11.68 -13.76
CA GLN A 228 9.84 -10.84 -14.90
C GLN A 228 8.61 -9.99 -14.56
N SER A 229 8.60 -9.41 -13.36
CA SER A 229 7.49 -8.63 -12.85
C SER A 229 7.94 -7.26 -12.38
N GLN A 230 7.04 -6.29 -12.47
CA GLN A 230 7.19 -4.96 -11.90
C GLN A 230 6.24 -4.81 -10.72
N THR A 231 6.68 -4.08 -9.71
CA THR A 231 5.87 -3.78 -8.54
C THR A 231 5.89 -2.30 -8.21
N TRP A 232 4.76 -1.80 -7.72
CA TRP A 232 4.59 -0.44 -7.22
C TRP A 232 4.09 -0.51 -5.80
N VAL A 233 4.81 0.12 -4.86
CA VAL A 233 4.47 0.14 -3.44
C VAL A 233 4.03 1.53 -3.02
N SER A 234 2.84 1.62 -2.41
CA SER A 234 2.27 2.90 -2.00
C SER A 234 3.14 3.58 -0.94
N PRO A 235 3.44 4.89 -1.09
CA PRO A 235 4.11 5.67 -0.05
C PRO A 235 3.18 5.97 1.13
N GLN A 236 1.86 5.84 0.93
CA GLN A 236 0.83 6.07 1.92
C GLN A 236 0.25 4.75 2.40
N ARG A 237 -0.16 4.71 3.67
CA ARG A 237 -0.86 3.58 4.27
C ARG A 237 -2.35 3.90 4.39
N GLY A 238 -3.19 2.93 4.04
CA GLY A 238 -4.63 2.95 4.32
C GLY A 238 -4.95 2.57 5.76
N GLY A 239 -6.24 2.52 6.08
CA GLY A 239 -6.76 2.21 7.41
C GLY A 239 -7.08 3.45 8.24
N PHE A 240 -7.20 3.27 9.55
CA PHE A 240 -7.64 4.29 10.51
C PHE A 240 -6.78 4.27 11.76
N ASN A 241 -6.79 5.39 12.50
CA ASN A 241 -6.08 5.50 13.77
C ASN A 241 -6.84 6.41 14.72
N THR A 242 -7.34 5.86 15.82
CA THR A 242 -7.98 6.58 16.91
C THR A 242 -7.13 6.44 18.15
N SER A 243 -6.86 7.54 18.84
CA SER A 243 -6.14 7.57 20.11
C SER A 243 -6.88 8.37 21.16
N ALA A 244 -6.84 7.93 22.40
CA ALA A 244 -7.30 8.67 23.56
C ALA A 244 -6.17 8.74 24.58
N THR A 245 -5.86 9.94 25.06
CA THR A 245 -4.77 10.18 26.00
C THR A 245 -5.34 10.75 27.29
N GLU A 246 -5.12 10.03 28.38
CA GLU A 246 -5.37 10.48 29.74
C GLU A 246 -4.13 11.15 30.29
N THR A 247 -4.28 12.31 30.92
CA THR A 247 -3.19 12.99 31.62
C THR A 247 -3.63 13.26 33.06
N LEU A 248 -3.03 12.55 34.00
CA LEU A 248 -3.20 12.71 35.45
C LEU A 248 -2.07 13.60 35.98
N THR A 249 -2.42 14.71 36.62
CA THR A 249 -1.52 15.63 37.31
C THR A 249 -1.86 15.63 38.80
N GLU A 250 -1.00 15.05 39.63
CA GLU A 250 -1.14 14.98 41.08
C GLU A 250 0.13 15.49 41.76
N ALA A 251 -0.02 16.38 42.75
CA ALA A 251 1.10 16.97 43.51
C ALA A 251 2.23 17.61 42.66
N GLY A 252 1.93 18.01 41.42
CA GLY A 252 2.92 18.58 40.48
C GLY A 252 3.60 17.55 39.58
N GLU A 253 3.39 16.25 39.81
CA GLU A 253 3.78 15.19 38.89
C GLU A 253 2.70 14.96 37.84
N THR A 254 3.10 14.61 36.61
CA THR A 254 2.18 14.32 35.51
C THR A 254 2.46 12.92 34.97
N SER A 255 1.41 12.10 34.93
CA SER A 255 1.39 10.76 34.34
C SER A 255 0.46 10.76 33.13
N THR A 256 0.87 10.10 32.05
CA THR A 256 0.12 10.06 30.80
C THR A 256 -0.12 8.60 30.39
N GLN A 257 -1.38 8.26 30.11
CA GLN A 257 -1.78 6.95 29.59
C GLN A 257 -2.38 7.11 28.21
N ALA A 258 -1.98 6.26 27.27
CA ALA A 258 -2.45 6.29 25.89
C ALA A 258 -3.20 5.01 25.53
N TYR A 259 -4.39 5.22 24.99
CA TYR A 259 -5.27 4.20 24.45
C TYR A 259 -5.38 4.39 22.95
N LEU A 260 -5.38 3.30 22.20
CA LEU A 260 -5.23 3.24 20.75
C LEU A 260 -6.24 2.24 20.19
N SER A 261 -6.79 2.57 19.04
CA SER A 261 -7.58 1.70 18.18
C SER A 261 -7.24 2.05 16.74
N GLY A 262 -6.64 1.13 16.00
CA GLY A 262 -6.18 1.44 14.66
C GLY A 262 -5.84 0.23 13.82
N ALA A 263 -5.78 0.47 12.52
CA ALA A 263 -5.31 -0.45 11.51
C ALA A 263 -4.46 0.32 10.49
N ALA A 264 -3.36 -0.26 10.04
CA ALA A 264 -2.55 0.28 8.97
C ALA A 264 -2.46 -0.75 7.84
N VAL A 265 -2.72 -0.31 6.61
CA VAL A 265 -2.72 -1.18 5.43
C VAL A 265 -1.73 -0.64 4.42
N SER A 266 -0.69 -1.42 4.13
CA SER A 266 0.25 -1.12 3.04
C SER A 266 -0.27 -1.69 1.72
N ALA A 267 -0.10 -0.96 0.62
CA ALA A 267 -0.61 -1.38 -0.69
C ALA A 267 0.52 -1.63 -1.70
N GLN A 268 0.33 -2.65 -2.53
CA GLN A 268 1.24 -3.04 -3.60
C GLN A 268 0.44 -3.45 -4.83
N VAL A 269 0.87 -2.96 -6.00
CA VAL A 269 0.41 -3.45 -7.30
C VAL A 269 1.56 -4.20 -7.95
N SER A 270 1.28 -5.37 -8.52
CA SER A 270 2.24 -6.20 -9.25
C SER A 270 1.70 -6.49 -10.64
N ALA A 271 2.53 -6.32 -11.66
CA ALA A 271 2.17 -6.57 -13.06
C ALA A 271 3.35 -7.18 -13.85
N PRO A 272 3.10 -7.75 -15.04
CA PRO A 272 4.17 -8.28 -15.90
C PRO A 272 5.23 -7.24 -16.27
N ARG A 273 6.41 -7.68 -16.69
CA ARG A 273 7.51 -6.82 -17.14
C ARG A 273 7.12 -5.81 -18.23
N SER A 274 6.18 -6.14 -19.12
CA SER A 274 5.74 -5.24 -20.19
C SER A 274 4.78 -4.15 -19.73
N ALA A 275 4.49 -4.08 -18.42
CA ALA A 275 3.62 -3.08 -17.86
C ALA A 275 4.31 -1.70 -17.73
N ALA A 276 3.56 -0.65 -17.99
CA ALA A 276 3.91 0.73 -17.68
C ALA A 276 2.73 1.41 -16.98
N VAL A 277 2.98 2.48 -16.23
CA VAL A 277 1.93 3.19 -15.49
C VAL A 277 1.92 4.66 -15.86
N ASN A 278 0.73 5.21 -16.08
CA ASN A 278 0.47 6.65 -16.18
C ASN A 278 -0.78 7.00 -15.38
N GLY A 279 -0.64 7.85 -14.37
CA GLY A 279 -1.67 8.08 -13.36
C GLY A 279 -1.99 6.80 -12.59
N ASP A 280 -3.24 6.35 -12.70
CA ASP A 280 -3.74 5.08 -12.15
C ASP A 280 -3.97 4.02 -13.22
N VAL A 281 -3.61 4.30 -14.47
CA VAL A 281 -3.80 3.37 -15.58
C VAL A 281 -2.53 2.54 -15.77
N VAL A 282 -2.70 1.22 -15.79
CA VAL A 282 -1.66 0.25 -16.15
C VAL A 282 -1.81 -0.07 -17.64
N PHE A 283 -0.72 0.12 -18.38
CA PHE A 283 -0.60 -0.14 -19.81
C PHE A 283 0.22 -1.41 -19.98
N ILE A 284 -0.23 -2.33 -20.82
CA ILE A 284 0.50 -3.57 -21.11
C ILE A 284 0.71 -3.68 -22.60
N ASP A 285 1.96 -3.69 -22.99
CA ASP A 285 2.34 -3.97 -24.37
C ASP A 285 2.24 -5.48 -24.64
N LEU A 286 1.30 -5.87 -25.51
CA LEU A 286 1.15 -7.25 -25.99
C LEU A 286 1.96 -7.52 -27.27
N SER A 287 2.53 -6.49 -27.90
CA SER A 287 3.16 -6.60 -29.21
C SER A 287 4.55 -7.26 -29.20
N GLY A 288 5.03 -7.67 -28.03
CA GLY A 288 6.25 -8.47 -27.90
C GLY A 288 7.53 -7.67 -27.68
N GLY A 289 7.44 -6.41 -27.22
CA GLY A 289 8.60 -5.71 -26.65
C GLY A 289 9.08 -4.51 -27.46
N ILE A 290 8.19 -3.64 -27.93
CA ILE A 290 8.61 -2.35 -28.52
C ILE A 290 9.47 -1.58 -27.51
N TRP A 291 9.14 -1.69 -26.22
CA TRP A 291 9.93 -1.14 -25.12
C TRP A 291 11.30 -1.82 -24.97
N ASP A 292 11.39 -3.12 -25.18
CA ASP A 292 12.66 -3.85 -25.12
C ASP A 292 13.57 -3.42 -26.28
N ASP A 293 13.02 -3.25 -27.48
CA ASP A 293 13.75 -2.73 -28.63
C ASP A 293 14.19 -1.26 -28.42
N LEU A 294 13.33 -0.44 -27.81
CA LEU A 294 13.63 0.96 -27.54
C LEU A 294 14.73 1.12 -26.47
N VAL A 295 14.68 0.32 -25.40
CA VAL A 295 15.72 0.29 -24.37
C VAL A 295 17.03 -0.25 -24.95
N LEU A 296 16.97 -1.31 -25.76
CA LEU A 296 18.13 -1.85 -26.45
C LEU A 296 18.75 -0.79 -27.36
N ALA A 297 17.95 -0.07 -28.15
CA ALA A 297 18.42 1.03 -28.99
C ALA A 297 19.03 2.17 -28.16
N ALA A 298 18.42 2.53 -27.03
CA ALA A 298 18.91 3.56 -26.13
C ALA A 298 20.25 3.19 -25.47
N VAL A 299 20.52 1.90 -25.24
CA VAL A 299 21.82 1.40 -24.73
C VAL A 299 22.85 1.28 -25.86
N LEU A 300 22.45 0.78 -27.03
CA LEU A 300 23.35 0.57 -28.17
C LEU A 300 23.81 1.88 -28.81
N ALA A 301 22.97 2.92 -28.85
CA ALA A 301 23.32 4.22 -29.41
C ALA A 301 24.57 4.87 -28.75
N PRO A 302 24.64 5.06 -27.42
CA PRO A 302 25.82 5.63 -26.77
C PRO A 302 27.05 4.71 -26.86
N LEU A 303 26.86 3.37 -26.82
CA LEU A 303 27.95 2.43 -27.08
C LEU A 303 28.53 2.59 -28.49
N GLY A 304 27.68 2.77 -29.49
CA GLY A 304 28.08 3.05 -30.86
C GLY A 304 28.88 4.35 -30.99
N VAL A 305 28.47 5.42 -30.30
CA VAL A 305 29.21 6.69 -30.24
C VAL A 305 30.58 6.52 -29.56
N LEU A 306 30.66 5.74 -28.48
CA LEU A 306 31.92 5.42 -27.80
C LEU A 306 32.88 4.62 -28.69
N VAL A 307 32.38 3.59 -29.38
CA VAL A 307 33.22 2.78 -30.28
C VAL A 307 33.70 3.61 -31.47
N SER A 308 32.82 4.39 -32.09
CA SER A 308 33.18 5.23 -33.24
C SER A 308 34.20 6.31 -32.88
N SER A 309 34.05 6.97 -31.73
CA SER A 309 35.04 7.94 -31.23
C SER A 309 36.40 7.30 -30.95
N ALA A 310 36.45 6.12 -30.32
CA ALA A 310 37.71 5.39 -30.09
C ALA A 310 38.39 4.95 -31.40
N VAL A 311 37.62 4.52 -32.40
CA VAL A 311 38.16 4.18 -33.73
C VAL A 311 38.70 5.41 -34.44
N LEU A 312 38.02 6.56 -34.34
CA LEU A 312 38.52 7.82 -34.89
C LEU A 312 39.80 8.27 -34.21
N GLU A 313 39.86 8.22 -32.87
CA GLU A 313 41.04 8.60 -32.10
C GLU A 313 42.26 7.72 -32.46
N THR A 314 42.07 6.40 -32.54
CA THR A 314 43.15 5.48 -32.93
C THR A 314 43.61 5.69 -34.38
N ARG A 315 42.72 6.08 -35.30
CA ARG A 315 43.09 6.43 -36.68
C ARG A 315 43.87 7.74 -36.75
N VAL A 316 43.47 8.76 -35.99
CA VAL A 316 44.17 10.05 -35.93
C VAL A 316 45.56 9.88 -35.33
N LEU A 317 45.69 9.20 -34.18
CA LEU A 317 46.98 8.94 -33.53
C LEU A 317 47.93 8.10 -34.40
N ARG A 318 47.41 7.18 -35.22
CA ARG A 318 48.24 6.42 -36.19
C ARG A 318 48.76 7.29 -37.33
N ARG A 319 47.99 8.28 -37.80
CA ARG A 319 48.43 9.23 -38.83
C ARG A 319 49.45 10.24 -38.30
N SER A 320 49.43 10.55 -37.01
CA SER A 320 50.34 11.51 -36.37
C SER A 320 51.68 10.91 -35.94
N ARG A 321 51.96 9.62 -36.20
CA ARG A 321 53.29 9.04 -35.93
C ARG A 321 54.29 9.51 -37.01
N PRO A 322 55.30 10.32 -36.68
CA PRO A 322 56.30 10.74 -37.65
C PRO A 322 57.06 9.51 -38.19
N PRO A 323 57.40 9.47 -39.50
CA PRO A 323 58.13 8.35 -40.08
C PRO A 323 59.44 8.15 -39.31
N GLY A 324 59.65 6.91 -38.86
CA GLY A 324 60.79 6.53 -38.03
C GLY A 324 62.09 6.96 -38.69
N ARG A 325 62.85 7.80 -37.98
CA ARG A 325 64.21 8.22 -38.33
C ARG A 325 65.08 6.97 -38.36
N THR A 326 65.32 6.41 -39.56
CA THR A 326 66.24 5.31 -39.77
C THR A 326 67.63 5.74 -39.31
N SER A 327 68.06 5.20 -38.16
CA SER A 327 69.41 5.40 -37.63
C SER A 327 70.40 4.74 -38.58
N ARG A 328 71.10 5.56 -39.36
CA ARG A 328 72.20 5.16 -40.22
C ARG A 328 73.39 4.84 -39.30
N LYS A 329 73.69 3.54 -39.13
CA LYS A 329 74.96 3.09 -38.54
C LYS A 329 76.07 3.42 -39.55
N ASN A 330 76.92 4.40 -39.22
CA ASN A 330 78.18 4.58 -39.91
C ASN A 330 79.25 3.70 -39.27
N LYS A 331 79.93 2.93 -40.12
CA LYS A 331 81.28 2.41 -39.93
C LYS A 331 82.25 3.39 -40.57
#